data_AF-B8BYP2-F1
#
_entry.id   AF-B8BYP2-F1
#
_cell.length_a   1.000
_cell.length_b   1.000
_cell.length_c   1.000
_cell.angle_alpha   90.00
_cell.angle_beta   90.00
_cell.angle_gamma   90.00
#
_symmetry.space_group_name_H-M   'P 1'
#
loop_
_entity.id
_entity.type
_entity.pdbx_description
1 polymer ?
#
loop_
_entity_poly.entity_id
_entity_poly.type
_entity_poly.pdbx_seq_one_letter_code
_entity_poly.pdbx_strand_id
1 'polypeptide(L)'
;MVHMVTTQLLNIEEVFRRLDPKVVADLLSPEVPKLMESIGNDMAPSMGWLQKMTRGLFFSLPGNTIAVMSGINHRFLHDFAVAMQDNIGALLNVKNCVVDQMMQDRALLGELFRKCGQKELDFLTNSGLWFGFLLGLIQMVVALFWSHPWANPIGGTIVGLATNWLALKWIFEPVNPTKFGPFILQGQFLRRQKEVAAEFSAFFANNVLTSEKLWQSILNDPTTKPSFDYLFKRHLYKFASALSGGFGLRLPSKLFGNVASQAVEKLPNHLHVLHPYVDKTLRLQSSLQGQMEKMTSAKFERVLHPIFEEDELTLIIAGGVLGFLAGLVQEGIESGEVQKWFCKTWTWIRNVFRRNKDINSDN
;
A
#
# COMPACT_ATOMS: atom_id res chain seq x y z
N MET A 1 0.43 -16.26 1.55
CA MET A 1 -0.01 -14.87 1.79
C MET A 1 -0.75 -14.25 0.58
N VAL A 2 -0.15 -14.19 -0.62
CA VAL A 2 -0.73 -13.43 -1.76
C VAL A 2 -1.97 -14.06 -2.44
N HIS A 3 -2.28 -15.34 -2.18
CA HIS A 3 -3.45 -16.02 -2.74
C HIS A 3 -4.79 -15.66 -2.07
N MET A 4 -4.77 -15.06 -0.87
CA MET A 4 -6.00 -14.84 -0.09
C MET A 4 -6.60 -13.44 -0.25
N VAL A 5 -5.77 -12.44 -0.53
CA VAL A 5 -6.18 -11.04 -0.69
C VAL A 5 -6.72 -10.76 -2.11
N THR A 6 -6.23 -11.50 -3.12
CA THR A 6 -6.48 -11.10 -4.52
C THR A 6 -7.76 -11.66 -5.14
N THR A 7 -8.19 -12.88 -4.79
CA THR A 7 -9.32 -13.52 -5.47
C THR A 7 -10.70 -13.16 -4.90
N GLN A 8 -10.78 -12.45 -3.77
CA GLN A 8 -12.05 -12.34 -3.03
C GLN A 8 -12.41 -10.95 -2.46
N LEU A 9 -11.68 -9.88 -2.81
CA LEU A 9 -11.96 -8.55 -2.25
C LEU A 9 -12.46 -7.53 -3.27
N LEU A 10 -12.29 -7.76 -4.58
CA LEU A 10 -12.81 -6.85 -5.59
C LEU A 10 -13.20 -7.60 -6.86
N ASN A 11 -14.48 -7.56 -7.23
CA ASN A 11 -14.90 -7.92 -8.57
C ASN A 11 -14.51 -6.76 -9.49
N ILE A 12 -13.32 -6.84 -10.06
CA ILE A 12 -12.73 -5.78 -10.89
C ILE A 12 -13.65 -5.49 -12.08
N GLU A 13 -14.24 -6.51 -12.68
CA GLU A 13 -15.20 -6.36 -13.77
C GLU A 13 -16.39 -5.50 -13.36
N GLU A 14 -16.98 -5.77 -12.19
CA GLU A 14 -18.09 -4.99 -11.64
C GLU A 14 -17.69 -3.53 -11.36
N VAL A 15 -16.48 -3.31 -10.84
CA VAL A 15 -16.00 -1.96 -10.51
C VAL A 15 -15.68 -1.16 -11.76
N PHE A 16 -15.04 -1.76 -12.76
CA PHE A 16 -14.74 -1.09 -14.04
C PHE A 16 -15.98 -0.86 -14.90
N ARG A 17 -17.04 -1.68 -14.76
CA ARG A 17 -18.35 -1.44 -15.39
C ARG A 17 -19.04 -0.16 -14.94
N ARG A 18 -18.60 0.46 -13.83
CA ARG A 18 -19.12 1.76 -13.37
C ARG A 18 -18.67 2.92 -14.25
N LEU A 19 -17.58 2.75 -15.01
CA LEU A 19 -17.11 3.76 -15.95
C LEU A 19 -18.07 3.84 -17.13
N ASP A 20 -18.58 5.02 -17.44
CA ASP A 20 -19.31 5.25 -18.69
C ASP A 20 -18.32 5.36 -19.88
N PRO A 21 -18.38 4.45 -20.88
CA PRO A 21 -17.53 4.52 -22.06
C PRO A 21 -17.64 5.82 -22.85
N LYS A 22 -18.82 6.46 -22.84
CA LYS A 22 -19.04 7.74 -23.52
C LYS A 22 -18.27 8.86 -22.86
N VAL A 23 -18.31 8.93 -21.53
CA VAL A 23 -17.56 9.94 -20.76
C VAL A 23 -16.06 9.73 -20.91
N VAL A 24 -15.59 8.48 -20.91
CA VAL A 24 -14.16 8.18 -21.20
C VAL A 24 -13.78 8.68 -22.60
N ALA A 25 -14.64 8.45 -23.60
CA ALA A 25 -14.42 8.92 -24.96
C ALA A 25 -14.44 10.46 -25.06
N ASP A 26 -15.34 11.14 -24.36
CA ASP A 26 -15.42 12.60 -24.35
C ASP A 26 -14.17 13.24 -23.73
N LEU A 27 -13.68 12.68 -22.62
CA LEU A 27 -12.48 13.17 -21.94
C LEU A 27 -11.20 12.92 -22.74
N LEU A 28 -11.08 11.78 -23.43
CA LEU A 28 -9.91 11.45 -24.25
C LEU A 28 -9.94 12.07 -25.65
N SER A 29 -11.13 12.41 -26.18
CA SER A 29 -11.29 12.99 -27.51
C SER A 29 -10.30 14.14 -27.82
N PRO A 30 -10.12 15.15 -26.96
CA PRO A 30 -9.18 16.24 -27.21
C PRO A 30 -7.69 15.83 -27.18
N GLU A 31 -7.35 14.68 -26.61
CA GLU A 31 -5.98 14.19 -26.49
C GLU A 31 -5.52 13.37 -27.70
N VAL A 32 -6.45 12.74 -28.44
CA VAL A 32 -6.10 11.91 -29.61
C VAL A 32 -5.39 12.70 -30.72
N PRO A 33 -5.81 13.92 -31.11
CA PRO A 33 -5.08 14.71 -32.09
C PRO A 33 -3.65 15.04 -31.62
N LYS A 34 -3.45 15.35 -30.33
CA LYS A 34 -2.14 15.66 -29.75
C LYS A 34 -1.23 14.44 -29.79
N LEU A 35 -1.76 13.26 -29.45
CA LEU A 35 -1.03 12.00 -29.57
C LEU A 35 -0.60 11.75 -31.02
N MET A 36 -1.51 11.92 -31.98
CA MET A 36 -1.23 11.74 -33.41
C MET A 36 -0.16 12.72 -33.91
N GLU A 37 -0.21 13.98 -33.50
CA GLU A 37 0.80 14.99 -33.82
C GLU A 37 2.18 14.62 -33.25
N SER A 38 2.21 14.17 -31.99
CA SER A 38 3.45 13.76 -31.33
C SER A 38 4.11 12.55 -32.01
N ILE A 39 3.34 11.59 -32.51
CA ILE A 39 3.85 10.44 -33.28
C ILE A 39 4.33 10.91 -34.66
N GLY A 40 3.58 11.80 -35.29
CA GLY A 40 3.92 12.36 -36.61
C GLY A 40 5.26 13.11 -36.62
N ASN A 41 5.57 13.84 -35.54
CA ASN A 41 6.83 14.57 -35.40
C ASN A 41 8.04 13.64 -35.21
N ASP A 42 7.91 12.54 -34.45
CA ASP A 42 9.00 11.60 -34.21
C ASP A 42 9.31 10.72 -35.43
N MET A 43 8.31 10.45 -36.27
CA MET A 43 8.45 9.65 -37.48
C MET A 43 8.84 10.47 -38.73
N ALA A 44 9.08 11.78 -38.58
CA ALA A 44 9.30 12.75 -39.65
C ALA A 44 10.37 12.38 -40.70
N PRO A 45 11.56 11.82 -40.38
CA PRO A 45 12.53 11.49 -41.42
C PRO A 45 12.09 10.33 -42.34
N SER A 46 11.15 9.48 -41.90
CA SER A 46 10.64 8.33 -42.66
C SER A 46 9.34 8.61 -43.45
N MET A 47 8.69 9.75 -43.20
CA MET A 47 7.32 10.05 -43.66
C MET A 47 7.19 11.36 -44.46
N GLY A 48 8.28 11.86 -45.07
CA GLY A 48 8.28 13.16 -45.76
C GLY A 48 7.21 13.36 -46.85
N TRP A 49 6.72 12.28 -47.49
CA TRP A 49 5.61 12.35 -48.45
C TRP A 49 4.24 12.35 -47.76
N LEU A 50 4.07 11.54 -46.71
CA LEU A 50 2.84 11.46 -45.93
C LEU A 50 2.62 12.77 -45.15
N GLN A 51 3.68 13.39 -44.63
CA GLN A 51 3.62 14.64 -43.86
C GLN A 51 3.24 15.86 -44.72
N LYS A 52 3.69 15.89 -45.99
CA LYS A 52 3.26 16.90 -46.99
C LYS A 52 1.81 16.69 -47.41
N MET A 53 1.40 15.44 -47.58
CA MET A 53 0.02 15.09 -47.95
C MET A 53 -0.96 15.28 -46.79
N THR A 54 -0.58 14.93 -45.55
CA THR A 54 -1.41 15.14 -44.37
C THR A 54 -1.51 16.59 -44.00
N ARG A 55 -0.44 17.41 -44.08
CA ARG A 55 -0.56 18.89 -43.93
C ARG A 55 -1.39 19.50 -45.05
N GLY A 56 -1.17 19.09 -46.31
CA GLY A 56 -1.94 19.59 -47.45
C GLY A 56 -3.43 19.25 -47.35
N LEU A 57 -3.76 18.04 -46.88
CA LEU A 57 -5.13 17.67 -46.53
C LEU A 57 -5.61 18.46 -45.30
N PHE A 58 -4.93 18.40 -44.16
CA PHE A 58 -5.32 19.10 -42.92
C PHE A 58 -5.63 20.58 -43.12
N PHE A 59 -4.83 21.30 -43.92
CA PHE A 59 -5.04 22.73 -44.22
C PHE A 59 -6.09 22.98 -45.32
N SER A 60 -6.45 21.98 -46.12
CA SER A 60 -7.47 22.06 -47.19
C SER A 60 -8.85 21.54 -46.74
N LEU A 61 -8.99 21.09 -45.51
CA LEU A 61 -10.18 20.41 -45.00
C LEU A 61 -11.26 21.43 -44.60
N PRO A 62 -12.43 21.48 -45.28
CA PRO A 62 -13.55 22.35 -44.89
C PRO A 62 -14.08 21.97 -43.50
N GLY A 63 -14.73 22.89 -42.77
CA GLY A 63 -15.17 22.67 -41.38
C GLY A 63 -15.96 21.36 -41.12
N ASN A 64 -16.61 20.81 -42.13
CA ASN A 64 -17.35 19.53 -42.07
C ASN A 64 -16.44 18.31 -41.82
N THR A 65 -15.16 18.34 -42.19
CA THR A 65 -14.26 17.19 -42.03
C THR A 65 -13.66 17.11 -40.63
N ILE A 66 -13.58 18.23 -39.91
CA ILE A 66 -13.24 18.26 -38.47
C ILE A 66 -14.33 17.54 -37.67
N ALA A 67 -15.60 17.77 -38.01
CA ALA A 67 -16.73 17.09 -37.39
C ALA A 67 -16.74 15.57 -37.67
N VAL A 68 -16.43 15.16 -38.90
CA VAL A 68 -16.29 13.74 -39.26
C VAL A 68 -15.16 13.08 -38.48
N MET A 69 -13.99 13.74 -38.35
CA MET A 69 -12.84 13.20 -37.62
C MET A 69 -13.12 13.08 -36.12
N SER A 70 -13.82 14.06 -35.53
CA SER A 70 -14.27 14.00 -34.15
C SER A 70 -15.25 12.84 -33.91
N GLY A 71 -16.14 12.55 -34.87
CA GLY A 71 -17.08 11.42 -34.78
C GLY A 71 -16.40 10.06 -34.86
N ILE A 72 -15.40 9.91 -35.74
CA ILE A 72 -14.61 8.68 -35.86
C ILE A 72 -13.75 8.47 -34.60
N ASN A 73 -13.15 9.55 -34.08
CA ASN A 73 -12.37 9.53 -32.85
C ASN A 73 -13.21 9.09 -31.65
N HIS A 74 -14.36 9.74 -31.43
CA HIS A 74 -15.25 9.40 -30.32
C HIS A 74 -15.73 7.95 -30.40
N ARG A 75 -16.08 7.46 -31.61
CA ARG A 75 -16.46 6.04 -31.80
C ARG A 75 -15.32 5.09 -31.47
N PHE A 76 -14.10 5.38 -31.93
CA PHE A 76 -12.92 4.56 -31.60
C PHE A 76 -12.68 4.49 -30.10
N LEU A 77 -12.71 5.63 -29.41
CA LEU A 77 -12.49 5.71 -27.97
C LEU A 77 -13.60 5.00 -27.19
N HIS A 78 -14.86 5.17 -27.60
CA HIS A 78 -15.99 4.47 -27.02
C HIS A 78 -15.85 2.96 -27.17
N ASP A 79 -15.61 2.47 -28.38
CA ASP A 79 -15.48 1.04 -28.65
C ASP A 79 -14.24 0.44 -27.96
N PHE A 80 -13.16 1.22 -27.84
CA PHE A 80 -11.98 0.83 -27.08
C PHE A 80 -12.27 0.76 -25.58
N ALA A 81 -12.99 1.74 -25.02
CA ALA A 81 -13.40 1.71 -23.61
C ALA A 81 -14.31 0.52 -23.29
N VAL A 82 -15.27 0.20 -24.17
CA VAL A 82 -16.10 -1.01 -24.04
C VAL A 82 -15.25 -2.28 -24.10
N ALA A 83 -14.34 -2.38 -25.08
CA ALA A 83 -13.47 -3.55 -25.21
C ALA A 83 -12.54 -3.71 -23.99
N MET A 84 -12.03 -2.61 -23.42
CA MET A 84 -11.26 -2.62 -22.19
C MET A 84 -12.09 -3.15 -21.01
N GLN A 85 -13.35 -2.73 -20.87
CA GLN A 85 -14.25 -3.22 -19.83
C GLN A 85 -14.55 -4.71 -19.97
N ASP A 86 -14.82 -5.17 -21.20
CA ASP A 86 -15.14 -6.58 -21.48
C ASP A 86 -13.93 -7.51 -21.27
N ASN A 87 -12.71 -6.98 -21.34
CA ASN A 87 -11.47 -7.75 -21.21
C ASN A 87 -10.65 -7.40 -19.97
N ILE A 88 -11.23 -6.68 -18.99
CA ILE A 88 -10.44 -6.13 -17.87
C ILE A 88 -9.71 -7.19 -17.06
N GLY A 89 -10.28 -8.39 -16.90
CA GLY A 89 -9.64 -9.51 -16.21
C GLY A 89 -8.33 -9.99 -16.86
N ALA A 90 -8.17 -9.80 -18.17
CA ALA A 90 -6.94 -10.12 -18.90
C ALA A 90 -5.97 -8.93 -18.99
N LEU A 91 -6.44 -7.72 -18.67
CA LEU A 91 -5.69 -6.46 -18.83
C LEU A 91 -5.13 -5.93 -17.51
N LEU A 92 -5.76 -6.26 -16.38
CA LEU A 92 -5.36 -5.79 -15.07
C LEU A 92 -5.23 -6.95 -14.08
N ASN A 93 -4.02 -7.17 -13.61
CA ASN A 93 -3.75 -8.07 -12.49
C ASN A 93 -3.56 -7.25 -11.21
N VAL A 94 -4.64 -7.11 -10.43
CA VAL A 94 -4.60 -6.33 -9.17
C VAL A 94 -3.58 -6.88 -8.18
N LYS A 95 -3.30 -8.19 -8.21
CA LYS A 95 -2.26 -8.79 -7.34
C LYS A 95 -0.91 -8.16 -7.61
N ASN A 96 -0.52 -8.23 -8.88
CA ASN A 96 0.77 -7.73 -9.33
C ASN A 96 0.81 -6.22 -9.13
N CYS A 97 -0.26 -5.49 -9.46
CA CYS A 97 -0.37 -4.06 -9.19
C CYS A 97 -0.08 -3.72 -7.72
N VAL A 98 -0.74 -4.38 -6.76
CA VAL A 98 -0.50 -4.11 -5.32
C VAL A 98 0.92 -4.50 -4.91
N VAL A 99 1.40 -5.67 -5.35
CA VAL A 99 2.74 -6.15 -5.00
C VAL A 99 3.81 -5.21 -5.55
N ASP A 100 3.72 -4.82 -6.82
CA ASP A 100 4.69 -3.95 -7.48
C ASP A 100 4.74 -2.58 -6.82
N GLN A 101 3.59 -2.01 -6.46
CA GLN A 101 3.55 -0.72 -5.73
C GLN A 101 4.15 -0.83 -4.33
N MET A 102 3.84 -1.89 -3.57
CA MET A 102 4.41 -2.12 -2.23
C MET A 102 5.91 -2.46 -2.29
N MET A 103 6.40 -2.99 -3.41
CA MET A 103 7.82 -3.26 -3.64
C MET A 103 8.58 -2.00 -4.08
N GLN A 104 7.94 -1.14 -4.87
CA GLN A 104 8.50 0.17 -5.25
C GLN A 104 8.64 1.09 -4.05
N ASP A 105 7.64 1.12 -3.17
CA ASP A 105 7.67 1.93 -1.96
C ASP A 105 7.36 1.08 -0.71
N ARG A 106 8.44 0.66 -0.04
CA ARG A 106 8.37 -0.09 1.22
C ARG A 106 7.76 0.72 2.37
N ALA A 107 7.79 2.05 2.30
CA ALA A 107 7.21 2.90 3.33
C ALA A 107 5.68 2.75 3.40
N LEU A 108 5.03 2.43 2.27
CA LEU A 108 3.58 2.21 2.22
C LEU A 108 3.12 1.11 3.18
N LEU A 109 3.91 0.04 3.34
CA LEU A 109 3.57 -1.04 4.27
C LEU A 109 3.63 -0.56 5.73
N GLY A 110 4.67 0.20 6.08
CA GLY A 110 4.82 0.80 7.41
C GLY A 110 3.73 1.85 7.71
N GLU A 111 3.35 2.65 6.72
CA GLU A 111 2.24 3.60 6.85
C GLU A 111 0.89 2.91 7.01
N LEU A 112 0.65 1.84 6.24
CA LEU A 112 -0.55 1.02 6.36
C LEU A 112 -0.67 0.42 7.76
N PHE A 113 0.42 -0.18 8.26
CA PHE A 113 0.50 -0.74 9.61
C PHE A 113 0.21 0.34 10.65
N ARG A 114 0.88 1.49 10.55
CA ARG A 114 0.68 2.59 11.50
C ARG A 114 -0.75 3.11 11.48
N LYS A 115 -1.37 3.30 10.31
CA LYS A 115 -2.76 3.77 10.22
C LYS A 115 -3.77 2.76 10.76
N CYS A 116 -3.61 1.48 10.43
CA CYS A 116 -4.56 0.45 10.84
C CYS A 116 -4.40 0.04 12.31
N GLY A 117 -3.16 0.05 12.82
CA GLY A 117 -2.79 -0.48 14.14
C GLY A 117 -2.47 0.56 15.21
N GLN A 118 -2.57 1.87 14.94
CA GLN A 118 -2.17 2.90 15.92
C GLN A 118 -2.84 2.71 17.28
N LYS A 119 -4.16 2.48 17.33
CA LYS A 119 -4.85 2.35 18.63
C LYS A 119 -4.48 1.05 19.34
N GLU A 120 -4.15 0.00 18.60
CA GLU A 120 -3.69 -1.28 19.15
C GLU A 120 -2.28 -1.17 19.72
N LEU A 121 -1.40 -0.39 19.08
CA LEU A 121 -0.08 -0.04 19.62
C LEU A 121 -0.20 0.83 20.88
N ASP A 122 -1.12 1.80 20.88
CA ASP A 122 -1.39 2.64 22.06
C ASP A 122 -1.93 1.79 23.22
N PHE A 123 -2.81 0.83 22.92
CA PHE A 123 -3.29 -0.14 23.90
C PHE A 123 -2.16 -1.03 24.43
N LEU A 124 -1.30 -1.54 23.56
CA LEU A 124 -0.15 -2.35 23.95
C LEU A 124 0.78 -1.58 24.90
N THR A 125 1.03 -0.31 24.60
CA THR A 125 1.87 0.57 25.42
C THR A 125 1.22 0.83 26.80
N ASN A 126 -0.08 1.15 26.84
CA ASN A 126 -0.78 1.46 28.10
C ASN A 126 -1.07 0.23 28.97
N SER A 127 -1.44 -0.89 28.35
CA SER A 127 -1.73 -2.14 29.05
C SER A 127 -0.46 -2.86 29.51
N GLY A 128 0.68 -2.61 28.86
CA GLY A 128 1.98 -3.14 29.28
C GLY A 128 2.32 -2.78 30.73
N LEU A 129 1.98 -1.57 31.19
CA LEU A 129 2.19 -1.18 32.58
C LEU A 129 1.35 -2.01 33.55
N TRP A 130 0.06 -2.23 33.23
CA TRP A 130 -0.86 -2.94 34.11
C TRP A 130 -0.52 -4.43 34.21
N PHE A 131 -0.21 -5.06 33.07
CA PHE A 131 0.22 -6.45 33.02
C PHE A 131 1.59 -6.65 33.64
N GLY A 132 2.56 -5.78 33.33
CA GLY A 132 3.90 -5.81 33.93
C GLY A 132 3.84 -5.64 35.44
N PHE A 133 2.98 -4.76 35.94
CA PHE A 133 2.76 -4.61 37.38
C PHE A 133 2.13 -5.86 38.01
N LEU A 134 1.08 -6.41 37.41
CA LEU A 134 0.41 -7.60 37.94
C LEU A 134 1.32 -8.83 37.95
N LEU A 135 2.06 -9.07 36.87
CA LEU A 135 3.03 -10.16 36.79
C LEU A 135 4.26 -9.88 37.67
N GLY A 136 4.68 -8.62 37.81
CA GLY A 136 5.73 -8.19 38.72
C GLY A 136 5.38 -8.43 40.19
N LEU A 137 4.12 -8.26 40.60
CA LEU A 137 3.66 -8.64 41.94
C LEU A 137 3.79 -10.16 42.19
N ILE A 138 3.45 -10.96 41.18
CA ILE A 138 3.62 -12.42 41.27
C ILE A 138 5.12 -12.76 41.36
N GLN A 139 5.96 -12.12 40.55
CA GLN A 139 7.43 -12.27 40.62
C GLN A 139 7.95 -11.89 42.01
N MET A 140 7.48 -10.78 42.60
CA MET A 140 7.87 -10.34 43.94
C MET A 140 7.53 -11.39 45.00
N VAL A 141 6.33 -11.98 44.93
CA VAL A 141 5.95 -13.08 45.85
C VAL A 141 6.87 -14.28 45.68
N VAL A 142 7.24 -14.64 44.45
CA VAL A 142 8.17 -15.74 44.18
C VAL A 142 9.58 -15.43 44.70
N ALA A 143 10.05 -14.19 44.56
CA ALA A 143 11.36 -13.76 45.04
C ALA A 143 11.49 -13.86 46.57
N LEU A 144 10.40 -13.71 47.33
CA LEU A 144 10.42 -13.92 48.79
C LEU A 144 10.80 -15.36 49.20
N PHE A 145 10.55 -16.35 48.34
CA PHE A 145 10.85 -17.76 48.61
C PHE A 145 12.18 -18.22 48.00
N TRP A 146 12.80 -17.45 47.09
CA TRP A 146 13.97 -17.87 46.32
C TRP A 146 15.06 -16.79 46.25
N SER A 147 16.04 -16.85 47.15
CA SER A 147 17.15 -15.89 47.24
C SER A 147 18.37 -16.33 46.41
N HIS A 148 18.28 -16.30 45.09
CA HIS A 148 19.42 -16.55 44.19
C HIS A 148 19.73 -15.30 43.35
N PRO A 149 21.00 -14.89 43.16
CA PRO A 149 21.36 -13.68 42.41
C PRO A 149 20.87 -13.57 40.95
N TRP A 150 20.43 -14.70 40.37
CA TRP A 150 19.88 -14.74 39.02
C TRP A 150 18.36 -14.80 38.99
N ALA A 151 17.71 -14.92 40.15
CA ALA A 151 16.27 -15.03 40.27
C ALA A 151 15.57 -13.76 39.75
N ASN A 152 16.09 -12.58 40.10
CA ASN A 152 15.51 -11.31 39.68
C ASN A 152 15.70 -11.03 38.17
N PRO A 153 16.90 -11.18 37.57
CA PRO A 153 17.07 -11.03 36.12
C PRO A 153 16.25 -12.04 35.30
N ILE A 154 16.24 -13.32 35.68
CA ILE A 154 15.49 -14.35 34.96
C ILE A 154 13.99 -14.15 35.15
N GLY A 155 13.54 -13.81 36.37
CA GLY A 155 12.15 -13.48 36.67
C GLY A 155 11.67 -12.28 35.85
N GLY A 156 12.48 -11.22 35.77
CA GLY A 156 12.23 -10.05 34.93
C GLY A 156 12.10 -10.41 33.45
N THR A 157 12.98 -11.27 32.92
CA THR A 157 12.86 -11.79 31.55
C THR A 157 11.54 -12.53 31.33
N ILE A 158 11.19 -13.45 32.22
CA ILE A 158 9.94 -14.24 32.12
C ILE A 158 8.73 -13.33 32.16
N VAL A 159 8.71 -12.36 33.07
CA VAL A 159 7.62 -11.37 33.20
C VAL A 159 7.54 -10.49 31.97
N GLY A 160 8.67 -10.03 31.42
CA GLY A 160 8.71 -9.23 30.20
C GLY A 160 8.19 -9.99 28.99
N LEU A 161 8.63 -11.24 28.81
CA LEU A 161 8.14 -12.14 27.75
C LEU A 161 6.64 -12.41 27.91
N ALA A 162 6.20 -12.78 29.11
CA ALA A 162 4.81 -13.13 29.40
C ALA A 162 3.87 -11.92 29.26
N THR A 163 4.30 -10.73 29.69
CA THR A 163 3.52 -9.48 29.55
C THR A 163 3.24 -9.18 28.09
N ASN A 164 4.27 -9.20 27.26
CA ASN A 164 4.12 -8.85 25.85
C ASN A 164 3.37 -9.95 25.06
N TRP A 165 3.66 -11.22 25.35
CA TRP A 165 2.92 -12.35 24.80
C TRP A 165 1.42 -12.28 25.13
N LEU A 166 1.07 -11.99 26.39
CA LEU A 166 -0.32 -11.88 26.83
C LEU A 166 -1.02 -10.66 26.21
N ALA A 167 -0.32 -9.53 26.10
CA ALA A 167 -0.86 -8.33 25.46
C ALA A 167 -1.20 -8.58 23.98
N LEU A 168 -0.28 -9.20 23.23
CA LEU A 168 -0.52 -9.58 21.83
C LEU A 168 -1.67 -10.57 21.69
N LYS A 169 -1.72 -11.60 22.55
CA LYS A 169 -2.79 -12.58 22.55
C LYS A 169 -4.16 -11.92 22.73
N TRP A 170 -4.26 -10.89 23.58
CA TRP A 170 -5.53 -10.18 23.80
C TRP A 170 -5.93 -9.25 22.65
N ILE A 171 -4.97 -8.76 21.86
CA ILE A 171 -5.26 -7.91 20.70
C ILE A 171 -5.93 -8.72 19.59
N PHE A 172 -5.40 -9.91 19.28
CA PHE A 172 -5.85 -10.72 18.14
C PHE A 172 -6.82 -11.85 18.50
N GLU A 173 -6.80 -12.36 19.73
CA GLU A 173 -7.66 -13.46 20.17
C GLU A 173 -8.61 -13.08 21.31
N PRO A 174 -9.82 -13.68 21.38
CA PRO A 174 -10.35 -14.71 20.48
C PRO A 174 -10.88 -14.12 19.16
N VAL A 175 -10.67 -14.86 18.07
CA VAL A 175 -11.02 -14.44 16.70
C VAL A 175 -12.54 -14.34 16.52
N ASN A 176 -13.25 -15.35 17.01
CA ASN A 176 -14.70 -15.36 17.04
C ASN A 176 -15.18 -14.84 18.39
N PRO A 177 -16.29 -14.08 18.43
CA PRO A 177 -16.84 -13.56 19.67
C PRO A 177 -17.26 -14.73 20.57
N THR A 178 -16.53 -14.95 21.66
CA THR A 178 -16.87 -15.95 22.68
C THR A 178 -17.66 -15.28 23.79
N LYS A 179 -18.83 -15.83 24.09
CA LYS A 179 -19.66 -15.35 25.20
C LYS A 179 -19.15 -15.98 26.49
N PHE A 180 -18.72 -15.15 27.42
CA PHE A 180 -18.41 -15.55 28.79
C PHE A 180 -19.39 -14.86 29.73
N GLY A 181 -20.53 -15.50 29.98
CA GLY A 181 -21.64 -14.91 30.72
C GLY A 181 -22.24 -13.69 30.00
N PRO A 182 -22.44 -12.54 30.67
CA PRO A 182 -22.96 -11.31 30.04
C PRO A 182 -21.92 -10.56 29.18
N PHE A 183 -20.65 -10.97 29.21
CA PHE A 183 -19.57 -10.32 28.48
C PHE A 183 -19.24 -11.07 27.17
N ILE A 184 -19.00 -10.32 26.10
CA ILE A 184 -18.53 -10.85 24.82
C ILE A 184 -17.03 -10.56 24.73
N LEU A 185 -16.23 -11.62 24.77
CA LEU A 185 -14.79 -11.56 24.58
C LEU A 185 -14.49 -11.71 23.09
N GLN A 186 -13.74 -10.76 22.55
CA GLN A 186 -13.25 -10.77 21.19
C GLN A 186 -11.97 -9.93 21.16
N GLY A 187 -10.99 -10.34 20.35
CA GLY A 187 -9.77 -9.56 20.14
C GLY A 187 -10.10 -8.10 19.82
N GLN A 188 -9.43 -7.16 20.48
CA GLN A 188 -9.75 -5.73 20.38
C GLN A 188 -9.70 -5.23 18.93
N PHE A 189 -8.74 -5.74 18.16
CA PHE A 189 -8.58 -5.42 16.75
C PHE A 189 -9.83 -5.80 15.92
N LEU A 190 -10.41 -6.98 16.22
CA LEU A 190 -11.58 -7.50 15.51
C LEU A 190 -12.87 -6.83 15.95
N ARG A 191 -12.95 -6.31 17.19
CA ARG A 191 -14.08 -5.48 17.63
C ARG A 191 -14.15 -4.17 16.84
N ARG A 192 -12.99 -3.67 16.38
CA ARG A 192 -12.85 -2.44 15.58
C ARG A 192 -12.87 -2.69 14.07
N GLN A 193 -13.35 -3.85 13.60
CA GLN A 193 -13.35 -4.22 12.19
C GLN A 193 -13.86 -3.12 11.24
N LYS A 194 -14.93 -2.41 11.58
CA LYS A 194 -15.48 -1.31 10.76
C LYS A 194 -14.54 -0.11 10.64
N GLU A 195 -13.92 0.30 11.75
CA GLU A 195 -12.97 1.41 11.76
C GLU A 195 -11.72 1.05 10.96
N VAL A 196 -11.18 -0.15 11.19
CA VAL A 196 -9.98 -0.63 10.50
C VAL A 196 -10.25 -0.87 9.01
N ALA A 197 -11.43 -1.36 8.63
CA ALA A 197 -11.86 -1.47 7.24
C ALA A 197 -11.92 -0.10 6.54
N ALA A 198 -12.39 0.94 7.23
CA ALA A 198 -12.43 2.30 6.69
C ALA A 198 -11.01 2.86 6.47
N GLU A 199 -10.12 2.74 7.46
CA GLU A 199 -8.73 3.21 7.35
C GLU A 199 -7.95 2.45 6.27
N PHE A 200 -8.07 1.13 6.25
CA PHE A 200 -7.41 0.27 5.26
C PHE A 200 -7.86 0.60 3.84
N SER A 201 -9.18 0.67 3.61
CA SER A 201 -9.73 0.94 2.29
C SER A 201 -9.40 2.36 1.79
N ALA A 202 -9.38 3.35 2.69
CA ALA A 202 -8.97 4.70 2.36
C ALA A 202 -7.49 4.76 1.99
N PHE A 203 -6.62 4.06 2.74
CA PHE A 203 -5.20 3.98 2.41
C PHE A 203 -4.96 3.32 1.04
N PHE A 204 -5.57 2.16 0.79
CA PHE A 204 -5.40 1.45 -0.47
C PHE A 204 -5.92 2.24 -1.67
N ALA A 205 -7.10 2.86 -1.56
CA ALA A 205 -7.68 3.63 -2.66
C ALA A 205 -6.85 4.87 -3.01
N ASN A 206 -6.28 5.54 -2.00
CA ASN A 206 -5.55 6.80 -2.21
C ASN A 206 -4.08 6.61 -2.56
N ASN A 207 -3.46 5.50 -2.16
CA ASN A 207 -2.01 5.32 -2.30
C ASN A 207 -1.60 4.15 -3.21
N VAL A 208 -2.46 3.13 -3.37
CA VAL A 208 -2.07 1.85 -4.00
C VAL A 208 -2.86 1.58 -5.29
N LEU A 209 -4.16 1.85 -5.28
CA LEU A 209 -5.10 1.57 -6.36
C LEU A 209 -5.62 2.86 -7.01
N THR A 210 -4.78 3.87 -7.14
CA THR A 210 -5.12 5.09 -7.88
C THR A 210 -5.13 4.83 -9.38
N SER A 211 -5.88 5.65 -10.13
CA SER A 211 -5.99 5.53 -11.59
C SER A 211 -4.61 5.53 -12.27
N GLU A 212 -3.68 6.36 -11.80
CA GLU A 212 -2.31 6.40 -12.31
C GLU A 212 -1.60 5.06 -12.14
N LYS A 213 -1.62 4.49 -10.92
CA LYS A 213 -0.97 3.19 -10.63
C LYS A 213 -1.65 2.05 -11.38
N LEU A 214 -2.97 2.08 -11.54
CA LEU A 214 -3.72 1.10 -12.32
C LEU A 214 -3.31 1.12 -13.80
N TRP A 215 -3.22 2.30 -14.42
CA TRP A 215 -2.74 2.43 -15.79
C TRP A 215 -1.28 2.02 -15.94
N GLN A 216 -0.43 2.38 -14.98
CA GLN A 216 0.97 1.93 -14.95
C GLN A 216 1.07 0.40 -14.93
N SER A 217 0.21 -0.27 -14.15
CA SER A 217 0.14 -1.74 -14.11
C SER A 217 -0.35 -2.31 -15.44
N ILE A 218 -1.44 -1.79 -16.02
CA ILE A 218 -1.99 -2.26 -17.32
C ILE A 218 -0.94 -2.19 -18.45
N LEU A 219 -0.10 -1.15 -18.47
CA LEU A 219 0.84 -0.88 -19.55
C LEU A 219 2.20 -1.56 -19.40
N ASN A 220 2.60 -1.87 -18.16
CA ASN A 220 3.96 -2.34 -17.85
C ASN A 220 4.02 -3.74 -17.23
N ASP A 221 2.93 -4.29 -16.71
CA ASP A 221 2.94 -5.65 -16.15
C ASP A 221 3.25 -6.67 -17.27
N PRO A 222 4.32 -7.48 -17.14
CA PRO A 222 4.69 -8.47 -18.15
C PRO A 222 3.57 -9.47 -18.48
N THR A 223 2.66 -9.71 -17.54
CA THR A 223 1.57 -10.67 -17.69
C THR A 223 0.38 -10.11 -18.47
N THR A 224 0.09 -8.81 -18.37
CA THR A 224 -1.09 -8.19 -19.00
C THR A 224 -0.75 -7.33 -20.21
N LYS A 225 0.48 -6.82 -20.31
CA LYS A 225 0.96 -6.00 -21.42
C LYS A 225 0.70 -6.62 -22.80
N PRO A 226 0.93 -7.92 -23.06
CA PRO A 226 0.65 -8.51 -24.38
C PRO A 226 -0.84 -8.46 -24.76
N SER A 227 -1.72 -8.64 -23.78
CA SER A 227 -3.19 -8.56 -23.96
C SER A 227 -3.61 -7.13 -24.29
N PHE A 228 -3.06 -6.15 -23.58
CA PHE A 228 -3.29 -4.73 -23.86
C PHE A 228 -2.80 -4.35 -25.25
N ASP A 229 -1.55 -4.69 -25.60
CA ASP A 229 -0.96 -4.39 -26.89
C ASP A 229 -1.78 -4.98 -28.04
N TYR A 230 -2.27 -6.22 -27.88
CA TYR A 230 -3.12 -6.86 -28.87
C TYR A 230 -4.45 -6.14 -29.05
N LEU A 231 -5.15 -5.82 -27.94
CA LEU A 231 -6.44 -5.14 -27.96
C LEU A 231 -6.31 -3.72 -28.55
N PHE A 232 -5.31 -2.98 -28.10
CA PHE A 232 -5.01 -1.63 -28.59
C PHE A 232 -4.68 -1.63 -30.08
N LYS A 233 -3.76 -2.50 -30.54
CA LYS A 233 -3.40 -2.62 -31.98
C LYS A 233 -4.61 -2.95 -32.83
N ARG A 234 -5.49 -3.85 -32.38
CA ARG A 234 -6.70 -4.24 -33.11
C ARG A 234 -7.67 -3.06 -33.28
N HIS A 235 -7.92 -2.29 -32.21
CA HIS A 235 -8.80 -1.13 -32.28
C HIS A 235 -8.18 0.02 -33.07
N LEU A 236 -6.88 0.25 -32.89
CA LEU A 236 -6.15 1.26 -33.66
C LEU A 236 -6.13 0.93 -35.16
N TYR A 237 -6.10 -0.36 -35.53
CA TYR A 237 -6.16 -0.78 -36.93
C TYR A 237 -7.52 -0.45 -37.55
N LYS A 238 -8.61 -0.71 -36.81
CA LYS A 238 -9.97 -0.32 -37.22
C LYS A 238 -10.12 1.19 -37.36
N PHE A 239 -9.53 1.96 -36.44
CA PHE A 239 -9.53 3.42 -36.50
C PHE A 239 -8.75 3.92 -37.71
N ALA A 240 -7.53 3.41 -37.91
CA ALA A 240 -6.68 3.76 -39.04
C ALA A 240 -7.35 3.39 -40.37
N SER A 241 -8.00 2.22 -40.48
CA SER A 241 -8.69 1.81 -41.69
C SER A 241 -9.98 2.58 -41.94
N ALA A 242 -10.72 2.97 -40.90
CA ALA A 242 -11.90 3.83 -41.02
C ALA A 242 -11.52 5.23 -41.53
N LEU A 243 -10.46 5.81 -40.97
CA LEU A 243 -9.90 7.08 -41.47
C LEU A 243 -9.40 6.91 -42.90
N SER A 244 -8.53 5.93 -43.16
CA SER A 244 -7.87 5.79 -44.45
C SER A 244 -8.83 5.39 -45.56
N GLY A 245 -9.84 4.56 -45.27
CA GLY A 245 -10.91 4.18 -46.19
C GLY A 245 -11.81 5.35 -46.57
N GLY A 246 -12.02 6.30 -45.66
CA GLY A 246 -12.70 7.57 -45.96
C GLY A 246 -11.90 8.49 -46.90
N PHE A 247 -10.58 8.33 -46.94
CA PHE A 247 -9.65 9.11 -47.77
C PHE A 247 -9.00 8.33 -48.94
N GLY A 248 -9.40 7.07 -49.18
CA GLY A 248 -8.82 6.21 -50.22
C GLY A 248 -7.34 5.81 -50.00
N LEU A 249 -6.79 6.03 -48.81
CA LEU A 249 -5.41 5.71 -48.48
C LEU A 249 -5.31 4.31 -47.83
N ARG A 250 -4.25 3.54 -48.10
CA ARG A 250 -3.96 2.29 -47.37
C ARG A 250 -2.60 2.41 -46.69
N LEU A 251 -2.60 2.32 -45.37
CA LEU A 251 -1.36 2.31 -44.60
C LEU A 251 -0.66 0.93 -44.72
N PRO A 252 0.63 0.90 -45.08
CA PRO A 252 1.43 -0.32 -45.05
C PRO A 252 1.45 -0.95 -43.65
N SER A 253 1.41 -2.28 -43.56
CA SER A 253 1.38 -3.03 -42.29
C SER A 253 2.59 -2.73 -41.39
N LYS A 254 3.79 -2.56 -41.96
CA LYS A 254 5.02 -2.20 -41.22
C LYS A 254 4.93 -0.80 -40.60
N LEU A 255 4.39 0.18 -41.33
CA LEU A 255 4.21 1.54 -40.80
C LEU A 255 3.17 1.56 -39.69
N PHE A 256 2.07 0.81 -39.86
CA PHE A 256 1.05 0.67 -38.83
C PHE A 256 1.61 0.08 -37.53
N GLY A 257 2.43 -0.97 -37.63
CA GLY A 257 3.09 -1.57 -36.46
C GLY A 257 3.93 -0.56 -35.67
N ASN A 258 4.71 0.27 -36.36
CA ASN A 258 5.53 1.31 -35.73
C ASN A 258 4.68 2.40 -35.07
N VAL A 259 3.63 2.87 -35.75
CA VAL A 259 2.68 3.86 -35.20
C VAL A 259 2.00 3.31 -33.95
N ALA A 260 1.56 2.05 -33.98
CA ALA A 260 0.89 1.43 -32.84
C ALA A 260 1.81 1.30 -31.62
N SER A 261 3.07 0.92 -31.83
CA SER A 261 4.06 0.83 -30.75
C SER A 261 4.35 2.21 -30.13
N GLN A 262 4.56 3.24 -30.95
CA GLN A 262 4.76 4.61 -30.43
C GLN A 262 3.51 5.16 -29.75
N ALA A 263 2.32 4.82 -30.23
CA ALA A 263 1.07 5.22 -29.60
C ALA A 263 0.92 4.63 -28.20
N VAL A 264 1.25 3.34 -27.99
CA VAL A 264 1.26 2.72 -26.66
C VAL A 264 2.29 3.38 -25.74
N GLU A 265 3.48 3.68 -26.26
CA GLU A 265 4.57 4.29 -25.49
C GLU A 265 4.22 5.70 -25.02
N LYS A 266 3.54 6.50 -25.85
CA LYS A 266 3.14 7.88 -25.52
C LYS A 266 1.79 7.98 -24.82
N LEU A 267 0.98 6.92 -24.83
CA LEU A 267 -0.35 6.89 -24.22
C LEU A 267 -0.37 7.37 -22.75
N PRO A 268 0.56 6.96 -21.85
CA PRO A 268 0.58 7.42 -20.47
C PRO A 268 0.47 8.94 -20.31
N ASN A 269 1.15 9.71 -21.18
CA ASN A 269 1.19 11.17 -21.10
C ASN A 269 -0.16 11.83 -21.39
N HIS A 270 -1.08 11.11 -22.05
CA HIS A 270 -2.40 11.58 -22.44
C HIS A 270 -3.52 11.07 -21.54
N LEU A 271 -3.23 10.18 -20.59
CA LEU A 271 -4.23 9.61 -19.68
C LEU A 271 -4.53 10.49 -18.46
N HIS A 272 -3.76 11.56 -18.24
CA HIS A 272 -3.92 12.46 -17.09
C HIS A 272 -5.33 13.04 -16.96
N VAL A 273 -6.01 13.28 -18.08
CA VAL A 273 -7.40 13.77 -18.13
C VAL A 273 -8.42 12.80 -17.55
N LEU A 274 -8.09 11.50 -17.48
CA LEU A 274 -8.97 10.45 -16.97
C LEU A 274 -8.86 10.26 -15.46
N HIS A 275 -7.71 10.53 -14.84
CA HIS A 275 -7.48 10.19 -13.43
C HIS A 275 -8.57 10.72 -12.50
N PRO A 276 -8.98 12.01 -12.56
CA PRO A 276 -10.02 12.53 -11.68
C PRO A 276 -11.37 11.83 -11.86
N TYR A 277 -11.72 11.46 -13.10
CA TYR A 277 -12.97 10.78 -13.41
C TYR A 277 -12.94 9.31 -12.95
N VAL A 278 -11.85 8.60 -13.25
CA VAL A 278 -11.68 7.18 -12.93
C VAL A 278 -11.65 6.99 -11.40
N ASP A 279 -10.85 7.78 -10.68
CA ASP A 279 -10.75 7.67 -9.22
C ASP A 279 -12.09 7.92 -8.54
N LYS A 280 -12.82 8.94 -9.00
CA LYS A 280 -14.15 9.27 -8.49
C LYS A 280 -15.19 8.19 -8.79
N THR A 281 -15.16 7.61 -9.99
CA THR A 281 -16.23 6.74 -10.50
C THR A 281 -16.05 5.28 -10.09
N LEU A 282 -14.81 4.78 -10.03
CA LEU A 282 -14.55 3.42 -9.55
C LEU A 282 -14.96 3.25 -8.08
N ARG A 283 -14.84 4.32 -7.27
CA ARG A 283 -15.20 4.34 -5.84
C ARG A 283 -14.57 3.18 -5.06
N LEU A 284 -13.28 2.93 -5.35
CA LEU A 284 -12.55 1.76 -4.84
C LEU A 284 -12.55 1.69 -3.32
N GLN A 285 -12.41 2.82 -2.63
CA GLN A 285 -12.51 2.90 -1.17
C GLN A 285 -13.81 2.27 -0.66
N SER A 286 -14.96 2.73 -1.15
CA SER A 286 -16.27 2.23 -0.68
C SER A 286 -16.50 0.76 -1.03
N SER A 287 -16.00 0.30 -2.18
CA SER A 287 -16.07 -1.10 -2.57
C SER A 287 -15.22 -1.97 -1.64
N LEU A 288 -13.98 -1.58 -1.38
CA LEU A 288 -13.08 -2.29 -0.47
C LEU A 288 -13.63 -2.32 0.95
N GLN A 289 -14.06 -1.17 1.48
CA GLN A 289 -14.65 -1.07 2.81
C GLN A 289 -15.85 -2.00 2.94
N GLY A 290 -16.79 -1.95 1.98
CA GLY A 290 -18.00 -2.77 2.02
C GLY A 290 -17.69 -4.27 1.97
N GLN A 291 -16.65 -4.69 1.26
CA GLN A 291 -16.22 -6.09 1.25
C GLN A 291 -15.51 -6.48 2.55
N MET A 292 -14.74 -5.57 3.15
CA MET A 292 -14.08 -5.80 4.43
C MET A 292 -15.03 -5.83 5.63
N GLU A 293 -16.12 -5.10 5.59
CA GLU A 293 -17.15 -5.15 6.63
C GLU A 293 -18.03 -6.40 6.51
N LYS A 294 -18.20 -6.94 5.29
CA LYS A 294 -19.01 -8.14 5.05
C LYS A 294 -18.27 -9.45 5.34
N MET A 295 -16.94 -9.42 5.40
CA MET A 295 -16.18 -10.63 5.67
C MET A 295 -16.26 -11.06 7.14
N THR A 296 -16.13 -12.36 7.38
CA THR A 296 -16.12 -12.93 8.73
C THR A 296 -14.87 -12.49 9.49
N SER A 297 -14.95 -12.46 10.83
CA SER A 297 -13.83 -12.07 11.70
C SER A 297 -12.56 -12.87 11.41
N ALA A 298 -12.68 -14.18 11.16
CA ALA A 298 -11.54 -15.04 10.83
C ALA A 298 -10.90 -14.71 9.48
N LYS A 299 -11.68 -14.27 8.49
CA LYS A 299 -11.12 -13.85 7.20
C LYS A 299 -10.47 -12.48 7.30
N PHE A 300 -11.08 -11.59 8.08
CA PHE A 300 -10.55 -10.24 8.34
C PHE A 300 -9.21 -10.29 9.09
N GLU A 301 -9.15 -11.12 10.13
CA GLU A 301 -7.92 -11.39 10.87
C GLU A 301 -6.79 -11.82 9.92
N ARG A 302 -7.02 -12.83 9.06
CA ARG A 302 -6.00 -13.29 8.12
C ARG A 302 -5.55 -12.30 7.05
N VAL A 303 -6.32 -11.23 6.79
CA VAL A 303 -5.90 -10.17 5.86
C VAL A 303 -4.86 -9.26 6.52
N LEU A 304 -4.98 -9.03 7.82
CA LEU A 304 -4.22 -8.02 8.53
C LEU A 304 -3.14 -8.62 9.44
N HIS A 305 -3.44 -9.73 10.12
CA HIS A 305 -2.54 -10.42 11.04
C HIS A 305 -1.17 -10.76 10.42
N PRO A 306 -1.03 -11.17 9.15
CA PRO A 306 0.29 -11.43 8.58
C PRO A 306 1.23 -10.21 8.56
N ILE A 307 0.68 -9.00 8.58
CA ILE A 307 1.47 -7.76 8.65
C ILE A 307 1.97 -7.54 10.10
N PHE A 308 1.20 -7.98 11.10
CA PHE A 308 1.57 -7.89 12.52
C PHE A 308 2.45 -9.05 12.97
N GLU A 309 2.20 -10.27 12.49
CA GLU A 309 2.85 -11.53 12.88
C GLU A 309 4.39 -11.45 12.77
N GLU A 310 4.90 -10.78 11.74
CA GLU A 310 6.34 -10.58 11.54
C GLU A 310 6.98 -9.73 12.66
N ASP A 311 6.25 -8.76 13.21
CA ASP A 311 6.74 -7.86 14.27
C ASP A 311 6.45 -8.40 15.69
N GLU A 312 5.54 -9.37 15.84
CA GLU A 312 5.15 -9.93 17.15
C GLU A 312 6.33 -10.54 17.91
N LEU A 313 7.17 -11.32 17.22
CA LEU A 313 8.32 -11.98 17.83
C LEU A 313 9.36 -10.96 18.29
N THR A 314 9.64 -9.94 17.47
CA THR A 314 10.57 -8.86 17.83
C THR A 314 10.08 -8.12 19.07
N LEU A 315 8.77 -7.84 19.15
CA LEU A 315 8.14 -7.20 20.30
C LEU A 315 8.29 -8.05 21.58
N ILE A 316 8.05 -9.37 21.49
CA ILE A 316 8.17 -10.29 22.64
C ILE A 316 9.61 -10.34 23.13
N ILE A 317 10.57 -10.49 22.23
CA ILE A 317 12.00 -10.52 22.57
C ILE A 317 12.43 -9.19 23.19
N ALA A 318 12.01 -8.06 22.63
CA ALA A 318 12.31 -6.74 23.19
C ALA A 318 11.79 -6.61 24.63
N GLY A 319 10.55 -7.07 24.89
CA GLY A 319 9.99 -7.14 26.24
C GLY A 319 10.81 -7.99 27.19
N GLY A 320 11.28 -9.16 26.75
CA GLY A 320 12.16 -10.05 27.53
C GLY A 320 13.52 -9.42 27.85
N VAL A 321 14.15 -8.78 26.88
CA VAL A 321 15.45 -8.08 27.08
C VAL A 321 15.30 -6.91 28.03
N LEU A 322 14.25 -6.10 27.88
CA LEU A 322 13.95 -5.01 28.82
C LEU A 322 13.65 -5.53 30.22
N GLY A 323 12.91 -6.64 30.33
CA GLY A 323 12.65 -7.32 31.60
C GLY A 323 13.93 -7.83 32.28
N PHE A 324 14.86 -8.41 31.52
CA PHE A 324 16.17 -8.82 32.01
C PHE A 324 16.97 -7.65 32.59
N LEU A 325 17.03 -6.55 31.84
CA LEU A 325 17.73 -5.33 32.26
C LEU A 325 17.11 -4.73 33.52
N ALA A 326 15.78 -4.70 33.60
CA ALA A 326 15.07 -4.25 34.80
C ALA A 326 15.39 -5.15 36.01
N GLY A 327 15.42 -6.47 35.81
CA GLY A 327 15.79 -7.42 36.86
C GLY A 327 17.24 -7.30 37.33
N LEU A 328 18.19 -7.01 36.43
CA LEU A 328 19.58 -6.69 36.82
C LEU A 328 19.67 -5.42 37.66
N VAL A 329 18.89 -4.39 37.32
CA VAL A 329 18.81 -3.16 38.11
C VAL A 329 18.23 -3.45 39.50
N GLN A 330 17.18 -4.26 39.58
CA GLN A 330 16.57 -4.67 40.85
C GLN A 330 17.54 -5.45 41.74
N GLU A 331 18.26 -6.43 41.18
CA GLU A 331 19.30 -7.19 41.89
C GLU A 331 20.44 -6.29 42.39
N GLY A 332 20.87 -5.33 41.57
CA GLY A 332 21.91 -4.36 41.95
C GLY A 332 21.48 -3.45 43.12
N ILE A 333 20.19 -3.14 43.21
CA ILE A 333 19.60 -2.39 44.32
C ILE A 333 19.52 -3.28 45.57
N GLU A 334 19.03 -4.51 45.45
CA GLU A 334 18.88 -5.45 46.59
C GLU A 334 20.22 -5.90 47.19
N SER A 335 21.23 -6.15 46.36
CA SER A 335 22.59 -6.54 46.81
C SER A 335 23.39 -5.38 47.44
N GLY A 336 22.89 -4.14 47.36
CA GLY A 336 23.57 -2.93 47.83
C GLY A 336 24.84 -2.58 47.03
N GLU A 337 25.12 -3.29 45.93
CA GLU A 337 26.22 -3.01 45.00
C GLU A 337 26.06 -1.64 44.34
N VAL A 338 24.84 -1.24 43.97
CA VAL A 338 24.56 0.08 43.38
C VAL A 338 24.84 1.20 44.39
N GLN A 339 24.50 0.99 45.67
CA GLN A 339 24.76 1.95 46.74
C GLN A 339 26.26 2.02 47.09
N LYS A 340 26.97 0.89 47.06
CA LYS A 340 28.44 0.84 47.18
C LYS A 340 29.13 1.52 45.99
N TRP A 341 28.65 1.31 44.77
CA TRP A 341 29.14 1.95 43.55
C TRP A 341 28.92 3.46 43.61
N PHE A 342 27.71 3.93 43.92
CA PHE A 342 27.43 5.36 44.13
C PHE A 342 28.29 5.97 45.24
N CYS A 343 28.43 5.29 46.38
CA CYS A 343 29.30 5.74 47.47
C CYS A 343 30.77 5.81 47.04
N LYS A 344 31.28 4.83 46.27
CA LYS A 344 32.67 4.75 45.79
C LYS A 344 32.96 5.84 44.74
N THR A 345 32.03 6.07 43.82
CA THR A 345 32.13 7.13 42.81
C THR A 345 32.04 8.51 43.46
N TRP A 346 31.16 8.69 44.45
CA TRP A 346 31.07 9.93 45.23
C TRP A 346 32.30 10.19 46.11
N THR A 347 32.88 9.15 46.71
CA THR A 347 34.17 9.27 47.43
C THR A 347 35.31 9.63 46.49
N TRP A 348 35.35 9.04 45.30
CA TRP A 348 36.35 9.37 44.28
C TRP A 348 36.20 10.82 43.80
N ILE A 349 35.00 11.27 43.45
CA ILE A 349 34.71 12.66 43.04
C ILE A 349 35.10 13.64 44.15
N ARG A 350 34.71 13.37 45.40
CA ARG A 350 35.07 14.19 46.55
C ARG A 350 36.60 14.25 46.78
N ASN A 351 37.30 13.14 46.58
CA ASN A 351 38.76 13.10 46.72
C ASN A 351 39.48 13.85 45.57
N VAL A 352 38.93 13.82 44.35
CA VAL A 352 39.43 14.62 43.22
C VAL A 352 39.24 16.11 43.49
N PHE A 353 38.07 16.51 43.99
CA PHE A 353 37.81 17.91 44.38
C PHE A 353 38.67 18.39 45.56
N ARG A 354 38.97 17.52 46.53
CA ARG A 354 39.85 17.85 47.66
C ARG A 354 41.30 18.04 47.21
N ARG A 355 41.81 17.15 46.35
CA ARG A 355 43.14 17.29 45.71
C ARG A 355 43.30 18.59 44.95
N ASN A 356 42.25 19.04 44.25
CA ASN A 356 42.29 20.30 43.50
C ASN A 356 42.24 21.56 44.38
N LYS A 357 41.74 21.44 45.62
CA LYS A 357 41.69 22.53 46.58
C LYS A 357 43.02 22.71 47.32
N ASP A 358 43.71 21.61 47.61
CA ASP A 358 45.04 21.62 48.25
C ASP A 358 46.14 22.16 47.29
N ILE A 359 45.97 22.03 45.97
CA ILE A 359 46.89 22.58 44.95
C ILE A 359 46.76 24.11 44.81
N ASN A 360 45.62 24.69 45.19
CA ASN A 360 45.34 26.13 45.07
C ASN A 360 45.59 26.93 46.37
N SER A 361 46.07 26.28 47.44
CA SER A 361 46.45 26.97 48.69
C SER A 361 47.97 27.10 48.88
N ASP A 362 48.77 26.54 47.97
CA ASP A 362 50.24 26.64 47.94
C ASP A 362 50.77 27.59 46.83
N ASN A 363 49.88 28.37 46.22
CA ASN A 363 50.19 29.57 45.41
C ASN A 363 49.55 30.78 46.08
#